data_AF-A0A378LV04-F1
#
_entry.id   AF-A0A378LV04-F1
#
_cell.length_a   1.000
_cell.length_b   1.000
_cell.length_c   1.000
_cell.angle_alpha   90.00
_cell.angle_beta   90.00
_cell.angle_gamma   90.00
#
_symmetry.space_group_name_H-M   'P 1'
#
loop_
_entity.id
_entity.type
_entity.pdbx_description
1 polymer ?
#
loop_
_entity_poly.entity_id
_entity_poly.type
_entity_poly.pdbx_seq_one_letter_code
_entity_poly.pdbx_strand_id
1 'polypeptide(L)'
;MFLKTFFRPSSAPIPKTPKEWFKTQLKVNKLEDRLPKLVLDKSKKSVRVYYNHHYLTQDASHAPYSLHRVLTKIPAINVAGDRTGIFQNGLPFPISRDFFARIPLHHPELLSPVERLSAGKKIVFSNSSVFASGGYPHTNPRREKKKPHPVGIFSLAGASFENSYLHYSSFMLDPINFQINPSKFTHLYQDTPTNFKDAQAHLGEFDISPLVKRIYTGLPFLARSASDKFYSSFSRKNAVIFLSSAYFRHQLEDISMLLFSVNEAAKEAGKPAFLKATAVGMGFFAKVNGQYNIQNLLFPYFLRAFKQLLEENSYPWIAKIEFPIFDEVFQEQFSSIMGDMPALPIKVQQQYRDVLEFNDEEVKNYFVCAVNPSDAFAYIGNEWGFSSVEAMIGLNSSLRFDQVPVENPLLLDSDHHFPVRINSKFHAEVIYKKTVSLQPK
;
A
#
# COMPACT_ATOMS: atom_id res chain seq x y z
N MET A 1 -32.09 10.05 -44.34
CA MET A 1 -30.68 9.74 -44.61
C MET A 1 -29.88 10.09 -43.35
N PHE A 2 -29.67 9.11 -42.45
CA PHE A 2 -28.80 9.25 -41.27
C PHE A 2 -27.80 8.10 -41.31
N LEU A 3 -26.53 8.46 -41.46
CA LEU A 3 -25.39 7.54 -41.58
C LEU A 3 -25.29 6.66 -40.32
N LYS A 4 -25.58 5.37 -40.47
CA LYS A 4 -25.11 4.34 -39.53
C LYS A 4 -23.59 4.30 -39.65
N THR A 5 -22.90 4.87 -38.68
CA THR A 5 -21.46 4.66 -38.49
C THR A 5 -21.21 3.16 -38.34
N PHE A 6 -20.49 2.59 -39.30
CA PHE A 6 -19.97 1.23 -39.23
C PHE A 6 -18.99 1.14 -38.07
N PHE A 7 -19.44 0.62 -36.92
CA PHE A 7 -18.52 0.06 -35.94
C PHE A 7 -17.91 -1.19 -36.55
N ARG A 8 -16.70 -1.06 -37.11
CA ARG A 8 -15.86 -2.23 -37.36
C ARG A 8 -15.61 -2.89 -36.00
N PRO A 9 -15.92 -4.19 -35.81
CA PRO A 9 -15.47 -4.89 -34.62
C PRO A 9 -13.94 -4.76 -34.58
N SER A 10 -13.41 -4.17 -33.50
CA SER A 10 -11.98 -4.20 -33.27
C SER A 10 -11.57 -5.67 -33.20
N SER A 11 -10.49 -6.02 -33.90
CA SER A 11 -9.89 -7.34 -33.78
C SER A 11 -9.66 -7.65 -32.30
N ALA A 12 -10.07 -8.85 -31.86
CA ALA A 12 -9.84 -9.28 -30.49
C ALA A 12 -8.34 -9.11 -30.14
N PRO A 13 -8.02 -8.51 -28.99
CA PRO A 13 -6.63 -8.29 -28.61
C PRO A 13 -5.90 -9.63 -28.51
N ILE A 14 -4.77 -9.74 -29.21
CA ILE A 14 -3.91 -10.93 -29.16
C ILE A 14 -3.16 -10.91 -27.81
N PRO A 15 -3.22 -11.98 -27.00
CA PRO A 15 -2.49 -12.04 -25.74
C PRO A 15 -0.99 -11.98 -26.00
N LYS A 16 -0.29 -11.16 -25.20
CA LYS A 16 1.17 -11.05 -25.20
C LYS A 16 1.75 -11.79 -24.01
N THR A 17 3.04 -12.11 -24.03
CA THR A 17 3.70 -12.51 -22.78
C THR A 17 3.72 -11.32 -21.80
N PRO A 18 3.74 -11.57 -20.47
CA PRO A 18 3.88 -10.51 -19.47
C PRO A 18 5.01 -9.51 -19.75
N LYS A 19 6.16 -10.03 -20.21
CA LYS A 19 7.33 -9.24 -20.57
C LYS A 19 7.10 -8.34 -21.77
N GLU A 20 6.49 -8.86 -22.84
CA GLU A 20 6.20 -8.06 -24.03
C GLU A 20 5.15 -6.99 -23.77
N TRP A 21 4.12 -7.31 -22.98
CA TRP A 21 3.12 -6.33 -22.58
C TRP A 21 3.75 -5.21 -21.75
N PHE A 22 4.55 -5.56 -20.73
CA PHE A 22 5.22 -4.59 -19.86
C PHE A 22 6.17 -3.68 -20.65
N LYS A 23 6.99 -4.24 -21.54
CA LYS A 23 7.85 -3.47 -22.45
C LYS A 23 7.08 -2.53 -23.35
N THR A 24 5.92 -2.96 -23.85
CA THR A 24 5.03 -2.08 -24.63
C THR A 24 4.64 -0.85 -23.79
N GLN A 25 4.31 -1.04 -22.51
CA GLN A 25 3.95 0.07 -21.62
C GLN A 25 5.14 1.01 -21.34
N LEU A 26 6.33 0.47 -21.09
CA LEU A 26 7.55 1.28 -20.93
C LEU A 26 7.81 2.19 -22.12
N LYS A 27 7.66 1.65 -23.34
CA LYS A 27 7.85 2.40 -24.59
C LYS A 27 6.77 3.47 -24.79
N VAL A 28 5.50 3.11 -24.62
CA VAL A 28 4.35 4.05 -24.77
C VAL A 28 4.48 5.23 -23.80
N ASN A 29 4.97 4.98 -22.59
CA ASN A 29 5.16 6.00 -21.56
C ASN A 29 6.55 6.67 -21.60
N LYS A 30 7.35 6.40 -22.65
CA LYS A 30 8.66 7.02 -22.88
C LYS A 30 9.63 6.86 -21.70
N LEU A 31 9.70 5.66 -21.13
CA LEU A 31 10.58 5.33 -20.00
C LEU A 31 11.83 4.55 -20.40
N GLU A 32 11.80 3.74 -21.47
CA GLU A 32 12.85 2.77 -21.84
C GLU A 32 14.26 3.39 -21.92
N ASP A 33 14.36 4.61 -22.45
CA ASP A 33 15.64 5.31 -22.66
C ASP A 33 15.90 6.46 -21.66
N ARG A 34 15.08 6.56 -20.60
CA ARG A 34 15.18 7.69 -19.64
C ARG A 34 16.39 7.61 -18.73
N LEU A 35 16.90 6.40 -18.48
CA LEU A 35 17.99 6.16 -17.56
C LEU A 35 19.08 5.31 -18.22
N PRO A 36 20.37 5.64 -18.02
CA PRO A 36 21.46 4.82 -18.50
C PRO A 36 21.40 3.41 -17.93
N LYS A 37 21.78 2.41 -18.73
CA LYS A 37 21.82 1.00 -18.31
C LYS A 37 22.58 0.79 -16.99
N LEU A 38 23.71 1.47 -16.81
CA LEU A 38 24.51 1.39 -15.57
C LEU A 38 23.72 1.82 -14.32
N VAL A 39 22.86 2.84 -14.45
CA VAL A 39 22.00 3.31 -13.35
C VAL A 39 20.95 2.26 -13.03
N LEU A 40 20.31 1.70 -14.06
CA LEU A 40 19.32 0.63 -13.92
C LEU A 40 19.91 -0.66 -13.33
N ASP A 41 21.11 -1.05 -13.75
CA ASP A 41 21.78 -2.24 -13.22
C ASP A 41 22.11 -2.07 -11.72
N LYS A 42 22.46 -0.85 -11.29
CA LYS A 42 22.71 -0.53 -9.88
C LYS A 42 21.41 -0.54 -9.07
N SER A 43 20.34 0.08 -9.56
CA SER A 43 19.06 0.13 -8.85
C SER A 43 18.44 -1.27 -8.73
N LYS A 44 18.47 -2.08 -9.79
CA LYS A 44 17.96 -3.46 -9.77
C LYS A 44 18.67 -4.34 -8.74
N LYS A 45 19.98 -4.21 -8.57
CA LYS A 45 20.75 -4.99 -7.57
C LYS A 45 20.44 -4.62 -6.13
N SER A 46 19.91 -3.43 -5.89
CA SER A 46 19.61 -2.94 -4.54
C SER A 46 18.27 -3.43 -3.98
N VAL A 47 17.52 -4.23 -4.73
CA VAL A 47 16.18 -4.63 -4.32
C VAL A 47 16.18 -5.44 -3.05
N ARG A 48 15.15 -5.23 -2.23
CA ARG A 48 14.86 -6.02 -1.05
C ARG A 48 13.35 -6.19 -0.93
N VAL A 49 12.91 -7.36 -0.47
CA VAL A 49 11.51 -7.64 -0.18
C VAL A 49 11.39 -7.95 1.30
N TYR A 50 10.98 -6.94 2.08
CA TYR A 50 10.64 -7.13 3.49
C TYR A 50 9.22 -7.65 3.59
N TYR A 51 8.95 -8.62 4.45
CA TYR A 51 7.59 -9.14 4.61
C TYR A 51 7.32 -9.60 6.03
N ASN A 52 6.09 -9.40 6.48
CA ASN A 52 5.70 -9.88 7.80
C ASN A 52 5.51 -11.40 7.75
N HIS A 53 6.42 -12.11 8.42
CA HIS A 53 6.51 -13.57 8.39
C HIS A 53 5.23 -14.24 8.91
N HIS A 54 4.46 -13.60 9.79
CA HIS A 54 3.19 -14.12 10.28
C HIS A 54 2.17 -14.39 9.16
N TYR A 55 2.16 -13.52 8.14
CA TYR A 55 1.20 -13.61 7.05
C TYR A 55 1.71 -14.48 5.90
N LEU A 56 2.99 -14.36 5.57
CA LEU A 56 3.63 -15.03 4.43
C LEU A 56 4.63 -16.10 4.92
N THR A 57 4.11 -17.27 5.30
CA THR A 57 4.86 -18.35 5.97
C THR A 57 5.33 -19.47 5.05
N GLN A 58 4.85 -19.53 3.80
CA GLN A 58 5.08 -20.67 2.91
C GLN A 58 6.28 -20.44 2.00
N ASP A 59 7.22 -21.39 1.98
CA ASP A 59 8.42 -21.33 1.13
C ASP A 59 8.16 -21.82 -0.30
N ALA A 60 7.14 -22.68 -0.53
CA ALA A 60 6.87 -23.25 -1.85
C ALA A 60 6.29 -22.19 -2.83
N SER A 61 6.91 -22.04 -4.01
CA SER A 61 6.66 -20.96 -4.98
C SER A 61 5.21 -20.83 -5.48
N HIS A 62 4.39 -21.86 -5.31
CA HIS A 62 2.97 -21.91 -5.71
C HIS A 62 2.00 -22.13 -4.55
N ALA A 63 2.49 -22.33 -3.32
CA ALA A 63 1.62 -22.44 -2.16
C ALA A 63 0.90 -21.10 -1.90
N PRO A 64 -0.36 -21.12 -1.41
CA PRO A 64 -1.00 -19.91 -0.92
C PRO A 64 -0.14 -19.24 0.12
N TYR A 65 -0.14 -17.91 0.12
CA TYR A 65 0.64 -17.12 1.08
C TYR A 65 2.16 -17.33 0.99
N SER A 66 2.69 -17.87 -0.12
CA SER A 66 4.11 -17.79 -0.39
C SER A 66 4.49 -16.43 -0.97
N LEU A 67 5.68 -15.95 -0.62
CA LEU A 67 6.16 -14.66 -1.10
C LEU A 67 6.24 -14.61 -2.63
N HIS A 68 6.78 -15.67 -3.23
CA HIS A 68 6.89 -15.80 -4.68
C HIS A 68 5.52 -15.70 -5.38
N ARG A 69 4.49 -16.34 -4.81
CA ARG A 69 3.13 -16.29 -5.37
C ARG A 69 2.53 -14.88 -5.28
N VAL A 70 2.68 -14.19 -4.15
CA VAL A 70 2.13 -12.83 -3.98
C VAL A 70 2.91 -11.76 -4.75
N LEU A 71 4.12 -12.06 -5.23
CA LEU A 71 4.89 -11.19 -6.13
C LEU A 71 4.55 -11.43 -7.62
N THR A 72 4.15 -12.64 -7.99
CA THR A 72 3.99 -13.02 -9.41
C THR A 72 2.55 -13.07 -9.89
N LYS A 73 1.58 -13.36 -9.02
CA LYS A 73 0.16 -13.57 -9.37
C LYS A 73 -0.69 -12.30 -9.25
N ILE A 74 -0.15 -11.19 -9.73
CA ILE A 74 -0.75 -9.85 -9.61
C ILE A 74 -1.11 -9.28 -10.99
N PRO A 75 -2.31 -8.75 -11.21
CA PRO A 75 -2.66 -8.08 -12.46
C PRO A 75 -1.77 -6.90 -12.85
N ALA A 76 -1.86 -6.56 -14.14
CA ALA A 76 -1.00 -5.60 -14.80
C ALA A 76 -1.48 -4.16 -14.68
N ILE A 77 -2.80 -3.93 -14.62
CA ILE A 77 -3.50 -2.67 -14.29
C ILE A 77 -4.77 -3.05 -13.52
N ASN A 78 -5.00 -2.52 -12.32
CA ASN A 78 -6.32 -2.51 -11.70
C ASN A 78 -6.57 -1.09 -11.21
N VAL A 79 -7.57 -0.43 -11.77
CA VAL A 79 -7.99 0.88 -11.29
C VAL A 79 -9.47 0.86 -11.01
N ALA A 80 -9.83 1.52 -9.92
CA ALA A 80 -11.19 1.68 -9.45
C ALA A 80 -11.85 0.42 -8.86
N GLY A 81 -11.19 -0.23 -7.89
CA GLY A 81 -11.85 -1.18 -6.99
C GLY A 81 -12.38 -2.39 -7.75
N ASP A 82 -11.52 -2.99 -8.56
CA ASP A 82 -11.77 -4.25 -9.29
C ASP A 82 -12.81 -4.15 -10.42
N ARG A 83 -13.26 -2.94 -10.74
CA ARG A 83 -14.23 -2.69 -11.82
C ARG A 83 -13.60 -2.66 -13.20
N THR A 84 -12.34 -2.25 -13.30
CA THR A 84 -11.61 -2.16 -14.57
C THR A 84 -10.16 -2.57 -14.41
N GLY A 85 -9.66 -3.37 -15.35
CA GLY A 85 -8.25 -3.69 -15.37
C GLY A 85 -7.85 -4.69 -16.46
N ILE A 86 -6.56 -5.03 -16.45
CA ILE A 86 -5.89 -5.79 -17.51
C ILE A 86 -5.00 -6.87 -16.89
N PHE A 87 -5.11 -8.09 -17.41
CA PHE A 87 -4.20 -9.19 -17.11
C PHE A 87 -2.78 -8.88 -17.56
N GLN A 88 -1.80 -9.60 -17.01
CA GLN A 88 -0.38 -9.42 -17.38
C GLN A 88 -0.12 -9.63 -18.89
N ASN A 89 -1.00 -10.32 -19.60
CA ASN A 89 -0.90 -10.55 -21.04
C ASN A 89 -1.56 -9.46 -21.91
N GLY A 90 -2.12 -8.41 -21.30
CA GLY A 90 -2.79 -7.32 -22.01
C GLY A 90 -4.27 -7.56 -22.32
N LEU A 91 -4.84 -8.70 -21.93
CA LEU A 91 -6.28 -8.94 -22.07
C LEU A 91 -7.07 -8.20 -20.98
N PRO A 92 -8.25 -7.64 -21.29
CA PRO A 92 -9.11 -7.02 -20.29
C PRO A 92 -9.68 -8.07 -19.33
N PHE A 93 -10.00 -7.65 -18.10
CA PHE A 93 -10.73 -8.52 -17.17
C PHE A 93 -12.17 -8.78 -17.63
N PRO A 94 -12.78 -9.88 -17.15
CA PRO A 94 -14.21 -10.09 -17.29
C PRO A 94 -15.01 -8.92 -16.71
N ILE A 95 -16.13 -8.57 -17.36
CA ILE A 95 -17.00 -7.44 -16.97
C ILE A 95 -17.84 -7.77 -15.71
N SER A 96 -17.76 -9.00 -15.20
CA SER A 96 -18.50 -9.44 -14.01
C SER A 96 -18.05 -8.64 -12.78
N ARG A 97 -18.99 -7.92 -12.15
CA ARG A 97 -18.73 -7.08 -10.96
C ARG A 97 -18.11 -7.85 -9.79
N ASP A 98 -18.46 -9.12 -9.62
CA ASP A 98 -17.96 -9.94 -8.51
C ASP A 98 -16.79 -10.85 -8.93
N PHE A 99 -16.19 -10.65 -10.11
CA PHE A 99 -15.15 -11.56 -10.62
C PHE A 99 -14.02 -11.76 -9.59
N PHE A 100 -13.48 -10.66 -9.07
CA PHE A 100 -12.38 -10.68 -8.11
C PHE A 100 -12.79 -11.16 -6.71
N ALA A 101 -14.04 -10.89 -6.31
CA ALA A 101 -14.59 -11.36 -5.04
C ALA A 101 -14.68 -12.90 -4.99
N ARG A 102 -14.78 -13.55 -6.15
CA ARG A 102 -15.01 -15.00 -6.29
C ARG A 102 -13.77 -15.79 -6.71
N ILE A 103 -12.61 -15.15 -6.79
CA ILE A 103 -11.36 -15.84 -7.13
C ILE A 103 -11.08 -16.89 -6.03
N PRO A 104 -11.03 -18.19 -6.37
CA PRO A 104 -10.79 -19.23 -5.38
C PRO A 104 -9.34 -19.18 -4.88
N LEU A 105 -9.12 -19.71 -3.68
CA LEU A 105 -7.77 -19.98 -3.19
C LEU A 105 -7.03 -20.86 -4.21
N HIS A 106 -5.72 -20.65 -4.37
CA HIS A 106 -4.88 -21.36 -5.34
C HIS A 106 -5.16 -21.07 -6.83
N HIS A 107 -5.92 -20.03 -7.17
CA HIS A 107 -6.15 -19.67 -8.57
C HIS A 107 -4.81 -19.57 -9.34
N PRO A 108 -4.69 -20.14 -10.55
CA PRO A 108 -3.40 -20.27 -11.24
C PRO A 108 -2.79 -18.92 -11.65
N GLU A 109 -3.61 -17.90 -11.87
CA GLU A 109 -3.18 -16.60 -12.41
C GLU A 109 -3.33 -15.42 -11.45
N LEU A 110 -4.17 -15.56 -10.41
CA LEU A 110 -4.60 -14.45 -9.57
C LEU A 110 -4.56 -14.85 -8.10
N LEU A 111 -4.52 -13.84 -7.23
CA LEU A 111 -4.68 -14.01 -5.79
C LEU A 111 -6.17 -13.97 -5.42
N SER A 112 -6.61 -14.91 -4.60
CA SER A 112 -7.92 -14.84 -3.94
C SER A 112 -8.02 -13.64 -2.98
N PRO A 113 -9.23 -13.19 -2.58
CA PRO A 113 -9.39 -12.11 -1.60
C PRO A 113 -8.51 -12.21 -0.36
N VAL A 114 -8.42 -13.40 0.26
CA VAL A 114 -7.62 -13.62 1.47
C VAL A 114 -6.11 -13.59 1.19
N GLU A 115 -5.69 -14.05 0.00
CA GLU A 115 -4.29 -13.95 -0.43
C GLU A 115 -3.92 -12.50 -0.70
N ARG A 116 -4.83 -11.67 -1.24
CA ARG A 116 -4.61 -10.24 -1.46
C ARG A 116 -4.42 -9.47 -0.15
N LEU A 117 -5.21 -9.80 0.88
CA LEU A 117 -5.02 -9.23 2.22
C LEU A 117 -3.62 -9.54 2.78
N SER A 118 -3.15 -10.78 2.60
CA SER A 118 -1.81 -11.19 3.04
C SER A 118 -0.71 -10.60 2.16
N ALA A 119 -0.97 -10.44 0.86
CA ALA A 119 -0.05 -9.82 -0.09
C ALA A 119 0.24 -8.35 0.22
N GLY A 120 -0.65 -7.66 0.94
CA GLY A 120 -0.39 -6.31 1.43
C GLY A 120 0.66 -6.23 2.53
N LYS A 121 0.99 -7.35 3.17
CA LYS A 121 1.94 -7.43 4.30
C LYS A 121 3.40 -7.60 3.86
N LYS A 122 3.78 -6.85 2.82
CA LYS A 122 5.13 -6.79 2.24
C LYS A 122 5.51 -5.36 1.86
N ILE A 123 6.81 -5.08 1.88
CA ILE A 123 7.42 -3.85 1.37
C ILE A 123 8.48 -4.24 0.35
N VAL A 124 8.34 -3.75 -0.88
CA VAL A 124 9.40 -3.86 -1.89
C VAL A 124 10.20 -2.58 -1.88
N PHE A 125 11.51 -2.71 -1.73
CA PHE A 125 12.45 -1.61 -1.64
C PHE A 125 13.44 -1.66 -2.81
N SER A 126 13.88 -0.48 -3.26
CA SER A 126 15.05 -0.31 -4.12
C SER A 126 15.64 1.10 -3.97
N ASN A 127 16.94 1.23 -4.19
CA ASN A 127 17.62 2.51 -4.44
C ASN A 127 17.35 2.96 -5.88
N SER A 128 16.14 3.46 -6.11
CA SER A 128 15.68 3.94 -7.40
C SER A 128 16.34 5.26 -7.79
N SER A 129 16.34 5.59 -9.09
CA SER A 129 16.77 6.89 -9.61
C SER A 129 15.55 7.74 -9.95
N VAL A 130 15.47 8.94 -9.36
CA VAL A 130 14.40 9.90 -9.61
C VAL A 130 14.88 10.96 -10.60
N PHE A 131 14.13 11.15 -11.69
CA PHE A 131 14.45 12.12 -12.74
C PHE A 131 13.39 13.21 -12.90
N ALA A 132 12.23 13.10 -12.24
CA ALA A 132 11.20 14.14 -12.22
C ALA A 132 10.45 14.15 -10.88
N SER A 133 9.57 15.13 -10.67
CA SER A 133 8.59 15.17 -9.57
C SER A 133 7.28 15.79 -10.04
N GLY A 134 6.18 15.55 -9.31
CA GLY A 134 4.83 16.00 -9.69
C GLY A 134 4.22 15.20 -10.84
N GLY A 135 3.38 15.83 -11.65
CA GLY A 135 2.64 15.17 -12.75
C GLY A 135 1.13 15.14 -12.58
N TYR A 136 0.60 15.93 -11.65
CA TYR A 136 -0.82 16.21 -11.49
C TYR A 136 -1.13 17.50 -12.27
N PRO A 137 -1.76 17.42 -13.46
CA PRO A 137 -1.79 18.54 -14.41
C PRO A 137 -2.33 19.85 -13.85
N HIS A 138 -3.25 19.78 -12.89
CA HIS A 138 -3.96 20.95 -12.36
C HIS A 138 -3.40 21.46 -11.01
N THR A 139 -2.73 20.61 -10.23
CA THR A 139 -2.32 20.94 -8.85
C THR A 139 -0.81 20.91 -8.64
N ASN A 140 -0.09 20.07 -9.37
CA ASN A 140 1.36 19.92 -9.24
C ASN A 140 1.95 19.40 -10.56
N PRO A 141 2.19 20.30 -11.53
CA PRO A 141 2.65 19.91 -12.87
C PRO A 141 4.02 19.23 -12.80
N ARG A 142 4.28 18.33 -13.75
CA ARG A 142 5.54 17.58 -13.80
C ARG A 142 6.73 18.52 -13.99
N ARG A 143 7.76 18.35 -13.16
CA ARG A 143 9.03 19.07 -13.23
C ARG A 143 10.17 18.08 -13.41
N GLU A 144 10.85 18.15 -14.54
CA GLU A 144 12.06 17.37 -14.79
C GLU A 144 13.20 17.90 -13.92
N LYS A 145 14.01 17.00 -13.36
CA LYS A 145 15.19 17.34 -12.57
C LYS A 145 16.38 17.51 -13.50
N LYS A 146 17.24 18.50 -13.20
CA LYS A 146 18.47 18.75 -13.98
C LYS A 146 19.43 17.55 -13.96
N LYS A 147 19.49 16.84 -12.83
CA LYS A 147 20.26 15.61 -12.66
C LYS A 147 19.41 14.59 -11.90
N PRO A 148 19.28 13.36 -12.41
CA PRO A 148 18.69 12.29 -11.63
C PRO A 148 19.49 12.04 -10.35
N HIS A 149 18.81 11.67 -9.27
CA HIS A 149 19.46 11.33 -8.00
C HIS A 149 18.88 10.04 -7.40
N PRO A 150 19.67 9.31 -6.58
CA PRO A 150 19.17 8.11 -5.92
C PRO A 150 18.17 8.46 -4.81
N VAL A 151 17.11 7.68 -4.70
CA VAL A 151 16.11 7.72 -3.62
C VAL A 151 15.75 6.29 -3.24
N GLY A 152 15.75 5.99 -1.95
CA GLY A 152 15.19 4.73 -1.44
C GLY A 152 13.67 4.74 -1.56
N ILE A 153 13.09 3.97 -2.48
CA ILE A 153 11.64 3.89 -2.64
C ILE A 153 11.11 2.64 -1.97
N PHE A 154 10.19 2.83 -1.02
CA PHE A 154 9.52 1.77 -0.27
C PHE A 154 8.08 1.64 -0.78
N SER A 155 7.80 0.59 -1.54
CA SER A 155 6.48 0.29 -2.07
C SER A 155 5.74 -0.66 -1.14
N LEU A 156 4.65 -0.19 -0.56
CA LEU A 156 3.79 -0.96 0.32
C LEU A 156 2.32 -0.64 0.05
N ALA A 157 1.46 -1.61 0.33
CA ALA A 157 0.03 -1.47 0.14
C ALA A 157 -0.66 -0.99 1.42
N GLY A 158 -1.64 -0.12 1.25
CA GLY A 158 -2.51 0.33 2.34
C GLY A 158 -3.76 -0.53 2.42
N ALA A 159 -4.59 -0.24 3.43
CA ALA A 159 -5.88 -0.89 3.54
C ALA A 159 -6.85 -0.46 2.42
N SER A 160 -7.56 -1.44 1.86
CA SER A 160 -8.48 -1.31 0.72
C SER A 160 -9.93 -1.55 1.16
N PHE A 161 -10.69 -0.47 1.33
CA PHE A 161 -12.08 -0.44 1.81
C PHE A 161 -13.12 -0.28 0.69
N GLU A 162 -12.67 0.00 -0.52
CA GLU A 162 -13.51 0.15 -1.71
C GLU A 162 -14.20 -1.14 -2.14
N ASN A 163 -13.58 -2.27 -1.83
CA ASN A 163 -14.10 -3.61 -2.05
C ASN A 163 -14.59 -4.21 -0.73
N SER A 164 -15.85 -4.65 -0.69
CA SER A 164 -16.48 -5.18 0.53
C SER A 164 -15.86 -6.49 1.03
N TYR A 165 -15.15 -7.23 0.17
CA TYR A 165 -14.50 -8.52 0.45
C TYR A 165 -12.99 -8.40 0.77
N LEU A 166 -12.44 -7.18 0.81
CA LEU A 166 -11.07 -6.92 1.27
C LEU A 166 -11.06 -6.38 2.70
N HIS A 167 -10.41 -5.25 2.98
CA HIS A 167 -10.22 -4.74 4.34
C HIS A 167 -11.55 -4.30 4.98
N TYR A 168 -12.57 -3.98 4.18
CA TYR A 168 -13.93 -3.83 4.66
C TYR A 168 -14.38 -5.06 5.47
N SER A 169 -14.24 -6.26 4.89
CA SER A 169 -14.67 -7.51 5.54
C SER A 169 -13.91 -7.82 6.83
N SER A 170 -12.72 -7.23 7.00
CA SER A 170 -11.84 -7.41 8.16
C SER A 170 -12.02 -6.34 9.24
N PHE A 171 -12.45 -5.13 8.91
CA PHE A 171 -12.47 -4.01 9.87
C PHE A 171 -13.81 -3.29 9.97
N MET A 172 -14.85 -3.77 9.31
CA MET A 172 -16.19 -3.19 9.40
C MET A 172 -17.22 -4.26 9.73
N LEU A 173 -18.12 -3.95 10.67
CA LEU A 173 -19.28 -4.76 11.01
C LEU A 173 -20.54 -4.00 10.62
N ASP A 174 -21.49 -4.72 10.02
CA ASP A 174 -22.79 -4.19 9.62
C ASP A 174 -23.83 -5.34 9.59
N PRO A 175 -25.13 -5.09 9.32
CA PRO A 175 -26.13 -6.17 9.29
C PRO A 175 -25.87 -7.28 8.25
N ILE A 176 -25.10 -7.00 7.20
CA ILE A 176 -24.68 -7.93 6.14
C ILE A 176 -23.33 -8.56 6.48
N ASN A 177 -22.32 -7.75 6.85
CA ASN A 177 -21.04 -8.24 7.37
C ASN A 177 -21.10 -8.38 8.90
N PHE A 178 -21.98 -9.27 9.38
CA PHE A 178 -22.36 -9.31 10.79
C PHE A 178 -21.31 -9.98 11.71
N GLN A 179 -20.35 -10.69 11.13
CA GLN A 179 -19.28 -11.38 11.86
C GLN A 179 -17.99 -11.34 11.05
N ILE A 180 -16.90 -10.93 11.69
CA ILE A 180 -15.57 -11.12 11.14
C ILE A 180 -15.23 -12.60 11.25
N ASN A 181 -14.79 -13.23 10.16
CA ASN A 181 -14.17 -14.56 10.21
C ASN A 181 -12.67 -14.37 10.39
N PRO A 182 -12.14 -14.49 11.62
CA PRO A 182 -10.75 -14.15 11.89
C PRO A 182 -9.85 -15.23 11.29
N SER A 183 -9.21 -14.89 10.17
CA SER A 183 -8.25 -15.73 9.46
C SER A 183 -6.83 -15.51 10.00
N LYS A 184 -5.86 -15.15 9.15
CA LYS A 184 -4.49 -14.78 9.57
C LYS A 184 -4.42 -13.49 10.41
N PHE A 185 -5.54 -12.81 10.59
CA PHE A 185 -5.64 -11.51 11.27
C PHE A 185 -6.15 -11.60 12.72
N THR A 186 -6.35 -12.80 13.26
CA THR A 186 -6.99 -13.01 14.59
C THR A 186 -6.36 -12.17 15.70
N HIS A 187 -5.04 -12.04 15.72
CA HIS A 187 -4.30 -11.28 16.73
C HIS A 187 -4.61 -9.78 16.73
N LEU A 188 -5.13 -9.23 15.63
CA LEU A 188 -5.57 -7.84 15.57
C LEU A 188 -6.84 -7.59 16.38
N TYR A 189 -7.67 -8.61 16.60
CA TYR A 189 -8.97 -8.46 17.25
C TYR A 189 -8.93 -8.75 18.75
N GLN A 190 -7.75 -8.89 19.35
CA GLN A 190 -7.66 -9.08 20.79
C GLN A 190 -8.44 -7.97 21.50
N ASP A 191 -9.34 -8.39 22.39
CA ASP A 191 -10.26 -7.53 23.15
C ASP A 191 -11.25 -6.71 22.32
N THR A 192 -11.30 -6.88 20.99
CA THR A 192 -12.21 -6.16 20.08
C THR A 192 -13.39 -7.06 19.70
N PRO A 193 -14.65 -6.58 19.81
CA PRO A 193 -15.81 -7.39 19.40
C PRO A 193 -15.77 -7.68 17.89
N THR A 194 -15.96 -8.95 17.53
CA THR A 194 -15.95 -9.44 16.13
C THR A 194 -17.33 -9.78 15.60
N ASN A 195 -18.39 -9.59 16.39
CA ASN A 195 -19.79 -9.71 16.00
C ASN A 195 -20.50 -8.35 16.08
N PHE A 196 -21.37 -8.07 15.11
CA PHE A 196 -22.08 -6.79 15.00
C PHE A 196 -22.93 -6.46 16.23
N LYS A 197 -23.62 -7.43 16.82
CA LYS A 197 -24.43 -7.20 18.04
C LYS A 197 -23.57 -6.82 19.24
N ASP A 198 -22.46 -7.52 19.43
CA ASP A 198 -21.54 -7.25 20.53
C ASP A 198 -20.86 -5.89 20.35
N ALA A 199 -20.49 -5.55 19.11
CA ALA A 199 -19.95 -4.23 18.79
C ALA A 199 -20.99 -3.11 19.00
N GLN A 200 -22.27 -3.34 18.68
CA GLN A 200 -23.35 -2.41 18.99
C GLN A 200 -23.53 -2.20 20.51
N ALA A 201 -23.51 -3.28 21.28
CA ALA A 201 -23.60 -3.21 22.74
C ALA A 201 -22.40 -2.45 23.34
N HIS A 202 -21.21 -2.68 22.80
CA HIS A 202 -19.98 -2.07 23.28
C HIS A 202 -19.87 -0.57 22.94
N LEU A 203 -20.48 -0.10 21.86
CA LEU A 203 -20.58 1.34 21.55
C LEU A 203 -21.44 2.12 22.55
N GLY A 204 -22.46 1.47 23.13
CA GLY A 204 -23.43 2.10 24.00
C GLY A 204 -24.25 3.20 23.31
N GLU A 205 -24.85 4.08 24.11
CA GLU A 205 -25.73 5.14 23.60
C GLU A 205 -24.99 6.37 23.06
N PHE A 206 -23.71 6.54 23.37
CA PHE A 206 -22.95 7.76 23.06
C PHE A 206 -21.75 7.51 22.15
N ASP A 207 -21.55 6.29 21.67
CA ASP A 207 -20.41 5.89 20.82
C ASP A 207 -19.04 6.17 21.44
N ILE A 208 -18.97 6.07 22.78
CA ILE A 208 -17.75 6.29 23.56
C ILE A 208 -17.06 4.94 23.75
N SER A 209 -16.51 4.38 22.67
CA SER A 209 -15.65 3.20 22.75
C SER A 209 -14.26 3.49 22.16
N PRO A 210 -13.18 3.04 22.82
CA PRO A 210 -11.85 3.06 22.23
C PRO A 210 -11.66 1.93 21.21
N LEU A 211 -12.49 0.87 21.25
CA LEU A 211 -12.33 -0.35 20.47
C LEU A 211 -13.00 -0.27 19.11
N VAL A 212 -14.17 0.36 19.06
CA VAL A 212 -15.03 0.43 17.87
C VAL A 212 -15.68 1.81 17.74
N LYS A 213 -16.04 2.22 16.51
CA LYS A 213 -16.72 3.50 16.25
C LYS A 213 -17.72 3.38 15.10
N ARG A 214 -18.81 4.15 15.11
CA ARG A 214 -19.67 4.30 13.91
C ARG A 214 -19.01 5.23 12.90
N ILE A 215 -19.24 4.96 11.63
CA ILE A 215 -18.76 5.82 10.54
C ILE A 215 -19.80 6.91 10.28
N TYR A 216 -19.37 8.17 10.30
CA TYR A 216 -20.21 9.33 10.02
C TYR A 216 -19.98 9.84 8.59
N THR A 217 -21.06 10.25 7.91
CA THR A 217 -21.03 10.90 6.60
C THR A 217 -21.51 12.35 6.74
N GLY A 218 -20.91 13.10 7.67
CA GLY A 218 -21.42 14.37 8.20
C GLY A 218 -22.16 14.15 9.53
N LEU A 219 -23.35 14.73 9.69
CA LEU A 219 -24.22 14.44 10.84
C LEU A 219 -24.80 13.00 10.86
N PRO A 220 -25.22 12.39 9.73
CA PRO A 220 -25.76 11.04 9.74
C PRO A 220 -24.65 9.96 9.74
N PHE A 221 -25.03 8.74 10.08
CA PHE A 221 -24.18 7.55 9.98
C PHE A 221 -24.17 6.99 8.55
N LEU A 222 -23.05 6.38 8.16
CA LEU A 222 -23.04 5.42 7.06
C LEU A 222 -23.77 4.15 7.51
N ALA A 223 -24.74 3.70 6.73
CA ALA A 223 -25.52 2.50 6.97
C ALA A 223 -25.55 1.58 5.75
N ARG A 224 -25.85 0.30 5.96
CA ARG A 224 -25.97 -0.71 4.89
C ARG A 224 -27.21 -1.58 5.07
N SER A 225 -27.96 -1.78 3.99
CA SER A 225 -29.20 -2.59 3.99
C SER A 225 -29.13 -3.84 3.12
N ALA A 226 -28.19 -3.89 2.19
CA ALA A 226 -27.89 -5.06 1.35
C ALA A 226 -26.44 -4.95 0.86
N SER A 227 -25.91 -6.00 0.20
CA SER A 227 -24.51 -6.08 -0.21
C SER A 227 -23.98 -4.82 -0.92
N ASP A 228 -24.74 -4.21 -1.82
CA ASP A 228 -24.30 -3.00 -2.54
C ASP A 228 -25.10 -1.74 -2.19
N LYS A 229 -25.90 -1.78 -1.12
CA LYS A 229 -26.81 -0.69 -0.74
C LYS A 229 -26.35 0.00 0.53
N PHE A 230 -25.41 0.92 0.35
CA PHE A 230 -24.97 1.87 1.36
C PHE A 230 -25.81 3.15 1.29
N TYR A 231 -26.08 3.78 2.43
CA TYR A 231 -26.89 4.98 2.52
C TYR A 231 -26.58 5.75 3.82
N SER A 232 -26.90 7.05 3.85
CA SER A 232 -26.81 7.85 5.07
C SER A 232 -28.07 7.70 5.92
N SER A 233 -27.92 7.54 7.24
CA SER A 233 -29.05 7.36 8.16
C SER A 233 -28.76 7.95 9.53
N PHE A 234 -29.78 8.51 10.18
CA PHE A 234 -29.72 8.86 11.61
C PHE A 234 -30.01 7.66 12.52
N SER A 235 -30.48 6.55 11.96
CA SER A 235 -30.72 5.32 12.71
C SER A 235 -29.42 4.54 12.93
N ARG A 236 -29.23 4.05 14.16
CA ARG A 236 -28.10 3.22 14.55
C ARG A 236 -28.25 1.74 14.15
N LYS A 237 -29.47 1.32 13.80
CA LYS A 237 -29.82 -0.10 13.56
C LYS A 237 -28.92 -0.75 12.51
N ASN A 238 -28.68 -0.03 11.42
CA ASN A 238 -27.93 -0.51 10.25
C ASN A 238 -26.60 0.21 10.06
N ALA A 239 -26.17 0.99 11.06
CA ALA A 239 -24.96 1.80 10.95
C ALA A 239 -23.72 0.90 10.88
N VAL A 240 -22.81 1.23 9.97
CA VAL A 240 -21.53 0.54 9.81
C VAL A 240 -20.63 0.88 11.00
N ILE A 241 -20.11 -0.16 11.65
CA ILE A 241 -19.20 -0.06 12.78
C ILE A 241 -17.79 -0.39 12.32
N PHE A 242 -16.88 0.55 12.50
CA PHE A 242 -15.46 0.41 12.26
C PHE A 242 -14.74 -0.15 13.48
N LEU A 243 -13.94 -1.19 13.29
CA LEU A 243 -13.13 -1.83 14.33
C LEU A 243 -11.83 -1.06 14.54
N SER A 244 -11.93 0.10 15.19
CA SER A 244 -10.83 1.06 15.30
C SER A 244 -9.58 0.52 15.98
N SER A 245 -9.69 -0.28 17.05
CA SER A 245 -8.51 -0.84 17.71
C SER A 245 -7.80 -1.88 16.84
N ALA A 246 -8.56 -2.76 16.17
CA ALA A 246 -7.99 -3.72 15.24
C ALA A 246 -7.30 -3.05 14.05
N TYR A 247 -7.90 -2.00 13.48
CA TYR A 247 -7.26 -1.22 12.43
C TYR A 247 -6.01 -0.48 12.93
N PHE A 248 -6.02 0.03 14.16
CA PHE A 248 -4.85 0.66 14.73
C PHE A 248 -3.67 -0.32 14.88
N ARG A 249 -3.92 -1.53 15.37
CA ARG A 249 -2.91 -2.60 15.43
C ARG A 249 -2.39 -2.98 14.03
N HIS A 250 -3.27 -3.03 13.02
CA HIS A 250 -2.88 -3.24 11.63
C HIS A 250 -1.91 -2.14 11.14
N GLN A 251 -2.19 -0.87 11.45
CA GLN A 251 -1.32 0.25 11.10
C GLN A 251 0.02 0.18 11.84
N LEU A 252 0.02 -0.21 13.12
CA LEU A 252 1.25 -0.40 13.89
C LEU A 252 2.14 -1.48 13.27
N GLU A 253 1.58 -2.60 12.78
CA GLU A 253 2.37 -3.62 12.07
C GLU A 253 3.01 -3.08 10.78
N ASP A 254 2.24 -2.40 9.94
CA ASP A 254 2.72 -1.95 8.63
C ASP A 254 3.75 -0.82 8.77
N ILE A 255 3.51 0.13 9.69
CA ILE A 255 4.44 1.24 9.96
C ILE A 255 5.67 0.74 10.70
N SER A 256 5.56 -0.24 11.60
CA SER A 256 6.72 -0.84 12.26
C SER A 256 7.66 -1.47 11.23
N MET A 257 7.12 -2.28 10.30
CA MET A 257 7.91 -2.85 9.22
C MET A 257 8.53 -1.78 8.31
N LEU A 258 7.80 -0.70 8.02
CA LEU A 258 8.32 0.44 7.24
C LEU A 258 9.49 1.11 7.95
N LEU A 259 9.33 1.56 9.20
CA LEU A 259 10.37 2.25 9.96
C LEU A 259 11.60 1.36 10.15
N PHE A 260 11.40 0.07 10.43
CA PHE A 260 12.48 -0.91 10.47
C PHE A 260 13.23 -0.99 9.13
N SER A 261 12.51 -1.16 8.02
CA SER A 261 13.13 -1.28 6.70
C SER A 261 13.89 -0.02 6.26
N VAL A 262 13.38 1.16 6.61
CA VAL A 262 14.04 2.46 6.36
C VAL A 262 15.30 2.57 7.20
N ASN A 263 15.24 2.22 8.49
CA ASN A 263 16.40 2.24 9.37
C ASN A 263 17.52 1.31 8.88
N GLU A 264 17.18 0.09 8.45
CA GLU A 264 18.17 -0.86 7.92
C GLU A 264 18.77 -0.39 6.58
N ALA A 265 17.96 0.15 5.67
CA ALA A 265 18.45 0.68 4.41
C ALA A 265 19.36 1.92 4.62
N ALA A 266 19.02 2.79 5.57
CA ALA A 266 19.83 3.95 5.93
C ALA A 266 21.17 3.56 6.56
N LYS A 267 21.14 2.55 7.44
CA LYS A 267 22.33 1.94 8.04
C LYS A 267 23.26 1.36 6.97
N GLU A 268 22.74 0.60 6.02
CA GLU A 268 23.51 0.08 4.90
C GLU A 268 24.09 1.19 4.02
N ALA A 269 23.32 2.26 3.78
CA ALA A 269 23.77 3.42 3.03
C ALA A 269 24.82 4.28 3.78
N GLY A 270 25.02 4.05 5.08
CA GLY A 270 25.92 4.83 5.92
C GLY A 270 25.51 6.29 6.08
N LYS A 271 24.22 6.61 5.88
CA LYS A 271 23.68 7.97 5.99
C LYS A 271 22.33 7.95 6.70
N PRO A 272 22.04 8.93 7.58
CA PRO A 272 20.74 9.00 8.23
C PRO A 272 19.63 9.22 7.20
N ALA A 273 18.51 8.54 7.37
CA ALA A 273 17.35 8.64 6.50
C ALA A 273 16.60 9.95 6.69
N PHE A 274 16.16 10.49 5.54
CA PHE A 274 15.05 11.43 5.47
C PHE A 274 13.90 10.76 4.71
N LEU A 275 12.87 10.32 5.44
CA LEU A 275 11.68 9.65 4.89
C LEU A 275 10.56 10.64 4.56
N LYS A 276 10.01 10.56 3.36
CA LYS A 276 8.69 11.11 3.02
C LYS A 276 7.61 10.04 3.15
N ALA A 277 6.81 10.15 4.22
CA ALA A 277 5.79 9.19 4.62
C ALA A 277 4.40 9.57 4.05
N THR A 278 4.16 9.20 2.81
CA THR A 278 2.86 9.37 2.14
C THR A 278 1.77 8.55 2.80
N ALA A 279 0.54 9.08 2.87
CA ALA A 279 -0.64 8.39 3.41
C ALA A 279 -1.09 7.23 2.48
N VAL A 280 -0.58 6.03 2.72
CA VAL A 280 -0.86 4.82 1.92
C VAL A 280 -2.29 4.33 2.15
N GLY A 281 -3.03 4.00 1.08
CA GLY A 281 -4.40 3.50 1.16
C GLY A 281 -5.47 4.56 1.40
N MET A 282 -5.08 5.84 1.46
CA MET A 282 -5.98 6.95 1.82
C MET A 282 -6.45 7.79 0.65
N GLY A 283 -6.22 7.32 -0.58
CA GLY A 283 -6.82 7.87 -1.80
C GLY A 283 -8.11 7.13 -2.17
N PHE A 284 -8.13 6.53 -3.36
CA PHE A 284 -9.28 5.76 -3.83
C PHE A 284 -9.66 4.59 -2.90
N PHE A 285 -8.67 3.92 -2.31
CA PHE A 285 -8.84 2.77 -1.41
C PHE A 285 -9.59 3.09 -0.11
N ALA A 286 -9.70 4.36 0.28
CA ALA A 286 -10.48 4.80 1.44
C ALA A 286 -11.96 5.06 1.12
N LYS A 287 -12.45 4.76 -0.09
CA LYS A 287 -13.85 4.99 -0.47
C LYS A 287 -14.68 3.75 -0.27
N VAL A 288 -15.43 3.63 0.84
CA VAL A 288 -16.34 2.50 1.07
C VAL A 288 -17.33 2.36 -0.10
N ASN A 289 -17.39 1.17 -0.68
CA ASN A 289 -18.16 0.86 -1.90
C ASN A 289 -17.85 1.77 -3.11
N GLY A 290 -16.65 2.36 -3.14
CA GLY A 290 -16.22 3.35 -4.13
C GLY A 290 -16.90 4.71 -4.03
N GLN A 291 -17.70 4.97 -2.99
CA GLN A 291 -18.53 6.17 -2.86
C GLN A 291 -18.20 7.00 -1.61
N TYR A 292 -18.22 6.38 -0.43
CA TYR A 292 -18.13 7.10 0.84
C TYR A 292 -16.67 7.19 1.30
N ASN A 293 -16.09 8.39 1.22
CA ASN A 293 -14.71 8.60 1.62
C ASN A 293 -14.57 8.58 3.15
N ILE A 294 -13.71 7.69 3.66
CA ILE A 294 -13.40 7.56 5.09
C ILE A 294 -11.94 7.92 5.40
N GLN A 295 -11.21 8.57 4.50
CA GLN A 295 -9.80 8.94 4.73
C GLN A 295 -9.58 9.71 6.05
N ASN A 296 -10.51 10.61 6.41
CA ASN A 296 -10.47 11.40 7.65
C ASN A 296 -10.63 10.54 8.91
N LEU A 297 -11.25 9.37 8.80
CA LEU A 297 -11.32 8.37 9.87
C LEU A 297 -10.00 7.59 9.95
N LEU A 298 -9.38 7.27 8.81
CA LEU A 298 -8.20 6.41 8.73
C LEU A 298 -6.89 7.15 9.09
N PHE A 299 -6.70 8.37 8.60
CA PHE A 299 -5.46 9.13 8.73
C PHE A 299 -5.02 9.37 10.19
N PRO A 300 -5.93 9.66 11.14
CA PRO A 300 -5.58 9.75 12.55
C PRO A 300 -4.91 8.48 13.11
N TYR A 301 -5.33 7.29 12.70
CA TYR A 301 -4.73 6.03 13.18
C TYR A 301 -3.34 5.81 12.59
N PHE A 302 -3.12 6.20 11.33
CA PHE A 302 -1.80 6.19 10.69
C PHE A 302 -0.82 7.12 11.41
N LEU A 303 -1.24 8.36 11.71
CA LEU A 303 -0.41 9.31 12.47
C LEU A 303 -0.12 8.83 13.89
N ARG A 304 -1.13 8.34 14.60
CA ARG A 304 -0.97 7.79 15.97
C ARG A 304 -0.02 6.60 15.99
N ALA A 305 -0.01 5.77 14.94
CA ALA A 305 0.86 4.62 14.87
C ALA A 305 2.32 5.05 14.69
N PHE A 306 2.59 6.05 13.84
CA PHE A 306 3.91 6.70 13.78
C PHE A 306 4.29 7.28 15.14
N LYS A 307 3.42 8.08 15.78
CA LYS A 307 3.69 8.69 17.08
C LYS A 307 4.09 7.65 18.12
N GLN A 308 3.25 6.63 18.32
CA GLN A 308 3.50 5.56 19.28
C GLN A 308 4.83 4.84 18.99
N LEU A 309 5.07 4.44 17.74
CA LEU A 309 6.28 3.71 17.38
C LEU A 309 7.55 4.55 17.55
N LEU A 310 7.49 5.86 17.30
CA LEU A 310 8.64 6.76 17.47
C LEU A 310 8.93 7.07 18.95
N GLU A 311 7.91 7.04 19.80
CA GLU A 311 8.04 7.22 21.25
C GLU A 311 8.52 5.94 21.95
N GLU A 312 8.07 4.77 21.49
CA GLU A 312 8.31 3.49 22.17
C GLU A 312 9.55 2.73 21.63
N ASN A 313 9.95 2.97 20.38
CA ASN A 313 11.06 2.27 19.73
C ASN A 313 12.21 3.22 19.36
N SER A 314 13.38 2.65 19.07
CA SER A 314 14.56 3.38 18.65
C SER A 314 14.89 3.13 17.17
N TYR A 315 15.01 4.21 16.39
CA TYR A 315 15.43 4.16 14.98
C TYR A 315 16.63 5.09 14.76
N PRO A 316 17.84 4.69 15.19
CA PRO A 316 19.01 5.57 15.22
C PRO A 316 19.49 6.05 13.85
N TRP A 317 19.08 5.38 12.77
CA TRP A 317 19.42 5.76 11.41
C TRP A 317 18.35 6.58 10.71
N ILE A 318 17.28 6.98 11.40
CA ILE A 318 16.27 7.90 10.85
C ILE A 318 16.48 9.26 11.51
N ALA A 319 16.76 10.30 10.72
CA ALA A 319 16.90 11.65 11.24
C ALA A 319 15.62 12.48 11.06
N LYS A 320 14.87 12.22 9.97
CA LYS A 320 13.74 13.05 9.59
C LYS A 320 12.62 12.24 8.97
N ILE A 321 11.39 12.54 9.37
CA ILE A 321 10.16 12.06 8.73
C ILE A 321 9.31 13.26 8.33
N GLU A 322 8.96 13.35 7.06
CA GLU A 322 8.07 14.36 6.52
C GLU A 322 6.81 13.72 5.97
N PHE A 323 5.67 14.28 6.35
CA PHE A 323 4.37 13.93 5.79
C PHE A 323 4.01 14.97 4.73
N PRO A 324 3.86 14.59 3.45
CA PRO A 324 3.36 15.49 2.42
C PRO A 324 1.94 15.96 2.72
N ILE A 325 1.64 17.24 2.49
CA ILE A 325 0.29 17.79 2.66
C ILE A 325 -0.51 17.62 1.37
N PHE A 326 -1.65 16.92 1.48
CA PHE A 326 -2.56 16.66 0.37
C PHE A 326 -3.84 17.52 0.45
N ASP A 327 -4.31 17.81 1.67
CA ASP A 327 -5.45 18.69 1.93
C ASP A 327 -5.33 19.36 3.31
N GLU A 328 -6.14 20.39 3.56
CA GLU A 328 -6.15 21.17 4.81
C GLU A 328 -6.60 20.32 6.02
N VAL A 329 -7.53 19.39 5.82
CA VAL A 329 -8.03 18.52 6.90
C VAL A 329 -6.91 17.64 7.45
N PHE A 330 -6.06 17.10 6.57
CA PHE A 330 -4.88 16.34 6.97
C PHE A 330 -3.87 17.20 7.70
N GLN A 331 -3.77 18.48 7.38
CA GLN A 331 -2.90 19.42 8.10
C GLN A 331 -3.39 19.67 9.54
N GLU A 332 -4.70 19.86 9.72
CA GLU A 332 -5.31 20.02 11.05
C GLU A 332 -5.15 18.74 11.88
N GLN A 333 -5.45 17.58 11.29
CA GLN A 333 -5.29 16.28 11.96
C GLN A 333 -3.84 16.00 12.34
N PHE A 334 -2.88 16.32 11.46
CA PHE A 334 -1.46 16.23 11.77
C PHE A 334 -1.10 17.10 12.96
N SER A 335 -1.47 18.38 12.93
CA SER A 335 -1.14 19.33 14.00
C SER A 335 -1.74 18.90 15.33
N SER A 336 -2.97 18.38 15.34
CA SER A 336 -3.63 17.91 16.56
C SER A 336 -3.01 16.64 17.16
N ILE A 337 -2.40 15.77 16.36
CA ILE A 337 -1.89 14.46 16.82
C ILE A 337 -0.39 14.50 17.08
N MET A 338 0.35 15.22 16.24
CA MET A 338 1.81 15.30 16.29
C MET A 338 2.32 16.56 17.00
N GLY A 339 1.47 17.58 17.20
CA GLY A 339 1.88 18.87 17.75
C GLY A 339 2.32 18.84 19.22
N ASP A 340 1.91 17.80 19.96
CA ASP A 340 2.28 17.53 21.36
C ASP A 340 3.34 16.44 21.50
N MET A 341 3.96 16.00 20.40
CA MET A 341 4.99 14.97 20.44
C MET A 341 6.19 15.45 21.29
N PRO A 342 6.74 14.59 22.19
CA PRO A 342 7.93 14.95 22.95
C PRO A 342 9.10 15.26 22.03
N ALA A 343 10.12 15.96 22.56
CA ALA A 343 11.35 16.19 21.82
C ALA A 343 12.08 14.85 21.56
N LEU A 344 11.93 14.33 20.34
CA LEU A 344 12.60 13.11 19.88
C LEU A 344 13.83 13.45 19.03
N PRO A 345 14.82 12.56 18.93
CA PRO A 345 15.94 12.71 17.99
C PRO A 345 15.51 12.80 16.52
N ILE A 346 14.33 12.24 16.20
CA ILE A 346 13.77 12.19 14.85
C ILE A 346 12.91 13.43 14.63
N LYS A 347 13.30 14.28 13.68
CA LYS A 347 12.51 15.44 13.29
C LYS A 347 11.27 15.01 12.51
N VAL A 348 10.09 15.18 13.10
CA VAL A 348 8.80 14.93 12.44
C VAL A 348 8.18 16.25 11.98
N GLN A 349 7.78 16.34 10.71
CA GLN A 349 7.20 17.56 10.15
C GLN A 349 6.21 17.29 9.02
N GLN A 350 5.47 18.32 8.61
CA GLN A 350 4.58 18.30 7.45
C GLN A 350 5.01 19.38 6.45
N GLN A 351 4.87 19.15 5.14
CA GLN A 351 5.23 20.12 4.09
C GLN A 351 4.37 20.00 2.82
N TYR A 352 4.09 21.14 2.17
CA TYR A 352 3.41 21.23 0.87
C TYR A 352 4.39 21.01 -0.29
N ARG A 353 4.83 19.77 -0.51
CA ARG A 353 5.69 19.41 -1.65
C ARG A 353 5.54 17.95 -2.06
N ASP A 354 5.89 17.66 -3.31
CA ASP A 354 5.75 16.32 -3.90
C ASP A 354 6.56 15.25 -3.16
N VAL A 355 6.11 14.00 -3.23
CA VAL A 355 6.76 12.84 -2.61
C VAL A 355 8.17 12.61 -3.14
N LEU A 356 8.48 13.03 -4.38
CA LEU A 356 9.82 12.91 -4.98
C LEU A 356 10.57 14.25 -5.04
N GLU A 357 10.09 15.28 -4.34
CA GLU A 357 10.72 16.60 -4.30
C GLU A 357 11.64 16.76 -3.08
N PHE A 358 12.94 16.55 -3.30
CA PHE A 358 14.02 16.84 -2.36
C PHE A 358 14.90 17.96 -2.91
N ASN A 359 15.43 18.81 -2.03
CA ASN A 359 16.43 19.80 -2.43
C ASN A 359 17.85 19.18 -2.44
N ASP A 360 18.82 19.88 -3.05
CA ASP A 360 20.17 19.34 -3.23
C ASP A 360 20.91 19.11 -1.89
N GLU A 361 20.64 19.95 -0.88
CA GLU A 361 21.21 19.79 0.45
C GLU A 361 20.68 18.52 1.15
N GLU A 362 19.38 18.26 1.02
CA GLU A 362 18.72 17.07 1.56
C GLU A 362 19.31 15.80 0.91
N VAL A 363 19.44 15.80 -0.42
CA VAL A 363 20.04 14.67 -1.16
C VAL A 363 21.51 14.46 -0.79
N LYS A 364 22.24 15.52 -0.48
CA LYS A 364 23.64 15.43 -0.06
C LYS A 364 23.79 14.84 1.34
N ASN A 365 23.00 15.34 2.29
CA ASN A 365 23.16 15.09 3.72
C ASN A 365 22.44 13.83 4.20
N TYR A 366 21.37 13.42 3.53
CA TYR A 366 20.54 12.28 3.96
C TYR A 366 20.53 11.14 2.94
N PHE A 367 20.20 9.95 3.42
CA PHE A 367 19.61 8.91 2.59
C PHE A 367 18.12 9.25 2.37
N VAL A 368 17.83 9.96 1.29
CA VAL A 368 16.46 10.38 0.98
C VAL A 368 15.60 9.17 0.60
N CYS A 369 14.45 9.06 1.25
CA CYS A 369 13.53 7.94 1.12
C CYS A 369 12.12 8.43 0.80
N ALA A 370 11.39 7.69 -0.01
CA ALA A 370 10.01 7.98 -0.38
C ALA A 370 9.13 6.74 -0.25
N VAL A 371 7.94 6.92 0.32
CA VAL A 371 6.89 5.89 0.31
C VAL A 371 6.13 5.96 -1.02
N ASN A 372 6.15 4.84 -1.75
CA ASN A 372 5.26 4.61 -2.87
C ASN A 372 3.97 3.90 -2.38
N PRO A 373 2.79 4.55 -2.47
CA PRO A 373 1.54 3.97 -1.99
C PRO A 373 1.01 2.96 -3.02
N SER A 374 1.49 1.72 -2.93
CA SER A 374 1.25 0.68 -3.92
C SER A 374 -0.06 -0.10 -3.71
N ASP A 375 -0.35 -0.98 -4.64
CA ASP A 375 -1.45 -1.95 -4.58
C ASP A 375 -0.92 -3.32 -4.13
N ALA A 376 -1.63 -3.99 -3.21
CA ALA A 376 -1.29 -5.32 -2.73
C ALA A 376 -1.28 -6.38 -3.84
N PHE A 377 -2.04 -6.15 -4.91
CA PHE A 377 -2.33 -7.12 -5.96
C PHE A 377 -2.09 -6.56 -7.36
N ALA A 378 -1.27 -5.53 -7.55
CA ALA A 378 -0.90 -5.06 -8.89
C ALA A 378 0.61 -4.86 -8.99
N TYR A 379 1.16 -4.78 -10.21
CA TYR A 379 2.58 -4.40 -10.34
C TYR A 379 2.87 -3.07 -9.63
N ILE A 380 4.10 -2.89 -9.17
CA ILE A 380 4.49 -1.66 -8.50
C ILE A 380 4.61 -0.53 -9.53
N GLY A 381 4.12 0.66 -9.17
CA GLY A 381 4.09 1.80 -10.06
C GLY A 381 3.03 1.64 -11.16
N ASN A 382 2.04 0.78 -10.96
CA ASN A 382 1.00 0.54 -11.96
C ASN A 382 0.14 1.80 -12.21
N GLU A 383 -0.87 1.71 -13.07
CA GLU A 383 -1.77 2.81 -13.43
C GLU A 383 -1.12 3.86 -14.36
N TRP A 384 -0.32 3.41 -15.33
CA TRP A 384 0.43 4.22 -16.31
C TRP A 384 -0.33 5.41 -16.94
N GLY A 385 -1.66 5.34 -17.08
CA GLY A 385 -2.50 6.40 -17.63
C GLY A 385 -3.33 7.21 -16.62
N PHE A 386 -3.12 7.01 -15.32
CA PHE A 386 -3.86 7.69 -14.25
C PHE A 386 -2.99 8.74 -13.57
N SER A 387 -3.63 9.80 -13.07
CA SER A 387 -2.98 10.85 -12.28
C SER A 387 -2.96 10.51 -10.78
N SER A 388 -2.56 9.27 -10.43
CA SER A 388 -2.40 8.83 -9.05
C SER A 388 -0.97 9.03 -8.55
N VAL A 389 -0.78 8.96 -7.22
CA VAL A 389 0.55 9.10 -6.61
C VAL A 389 1.50 7.99 -7.05
N GLU A 390 1.04 6.74 -7.04
CA GLU A 390 1.84 5.61 -7.48
C GLU A 390 2.23 5.74 -8.96
N ALA A 391 1.28 6.11 -9.82
CA ALA A 391 1.54 6.29 -11.24
C ALA A 391 2.61 7.37 -11.48
N MET A 392 2.53 8.49 -10.75
CA MET A 392 3.49 9.58 -10.88
C MET A 392 4.88 9.18 -10.36
N ILE A 393 4.96 8.48 -9.24
CA ILE A 393 6.24 7.95 -8.75
C ILE A 393 6.86 7.00 -9.79
N GLY A 394 6.06 6.11 -10.38
CA GLY A 394 6.50 5.20 -11.43
C GLY A 394 6.88 5.88 -12.75
N LEU A 395 6.26 7.02 -13.10
CA LEU A 395 6.58 7.81 -14.30
C LEU A 395 7.77 8.75 -14.15
N ASN A 396 8.20 8.99 -12.91
CA ASN A 396 9.23 9.96 -12.55
C ASN A 396 10.49 9.31 -11.96
N SER A 397 10.52 7.98 -11.89
CA SER A 397 11.65 7.21 -11.35
C SER A 397 11.88 5.89 -12.08
N SER A 398 12.97 5.19 -11.74
CA SER A 398 13.27 3.84 -12.23
C SER A 398 12.41 2.73 -11.61
N LEU A 399 11.48 3.05 -10.70
CA LEU A 399 10.73 2.08 -9.89
C LEU A 399 10.17 0.89 -10.69
N ARG A 400 9.63 1.15 -11.89
CA ARG A 400 9.04 0.14 -12.78
C ARG A 400 10.05 -0.83 -13.40
N PHE A 401 11.32 -0.45 -13.46
CA PHE A 401 12.40 -1.35 -13.85
C PHE A 401 12.91 -2.15 -12.66
N ASP A 402 12.92 -1.52 -11.48
CA ASP A 402 13.60 -2.05 -10.30
C ASP A 402 12.69 -3.00 -9.51
N GLN A 403 11.43 -2.65 -9.32
CA GLN A 403 10.50 -3.29 -8.39
C GLN A 403 9.41 -4.15 -9.05
N VAL A 404 9.55 -4.44 -10.36
CA VAL A 404 8.63 -5.32 -11.09
C VAL A 404 9.35 -6.64 -11.43
N PRO A 405 8.87 -7.81 -10.96
CA PRO A 405 9.57 -9.09 -11.14
C PRO A 405 9.88 -9.49 -12.59
N VAL A 406 9.05 -9.05 -13.53
CA VAL A 406 9.26 -9.32 -14.96
C VAL A 406 10.47 -8.57 -15.53
N GLU A 407 10.81 -7.41 -14.97
CA GLU A 407 12.00 -6.63 -15.32
C GLU A 407 13.19 -6.86 -14.39
N ASN A 408 12.93 -7.23 -13.13
CA ASN A 408 13.96 -7.54 -12.15
C ASN A 408 13.69 -8.88 -11.44
N PRO A 409 14.20 -9.99 -11.98
CA PRO A 409 14.02 -11.32 -11.40
C PRO A 409 14.64 -11.48 -10.00
N LEU A 410 15.54 -10.60 -9.56
CA LEU A 410 16.11 -10.63 -8.21
C LEU A 410 15.03 -10.50 -7.12
N LEU A 411 13.88 -9.92 -7.44
CA LEU A 411 12.73 -9.89 -6.54
C LEU A 411 12.19 -11.28 -6.20
N LEU A 412 12.50 -12.29 -6.98
CA LEU A 412 12.07 -13.68 -6.77
C LEU A 412 13.18 -14.53 -6.13
N ASP A 413 14.37 -13.97 -5.96
CA ASP A 413 15.51 -14.63 -5.34
C ASP A 413 15.44 -14.49 -3.81
N SER A 414 15.61 -15.61 -3.10
CA SER A 414 15.55 -15.67 -1.64
C SER A 414 16.62 -14.81 -0.95
N ASP A 415 17.75 -14.54 -1.62
CA ASP A 415 18.80 -13.67 -1.06
C ASP A 415 18.34 -12.21 -0.92
N HIS A 416 17.26 -11.85 -1.62
CA HIS A 416 16.61 -10.55 -1.55
C HIS A 416 15.35 -10.55 -0.67
N HIS A 417 15.03 -11.66 0.01
CA HIS A 417 13.81 -11.83 0.82
C HIS A 417 14.13 -11.74 2.31
N PHE A 418 13.57 -10.75 2.99
CA PHE A 418 13.85 -10.43 4.38
C PHE A 418 12.59 -10.66 5.24
N PRO A 419 12.41 -11.86 5.83
CA PRO A 419 11.31 -12.11 6.75
C PRO A 419 11.45 -11.24 7.99
N VAL A 420 10.39 -10.51 8.33
CA VAL A 420 10.29 -9.64 9.50
C VAL A 420 9.32 -10.25 10.50
N ARG A 421 9.76 -10.38 11.75
CA ARG A 421 8.91 -10.70 12.90
C ARG A 421 8.56 -9.41 13.62
N ILE A 422 7.28 -9.23 13.95
CA ILE A 422 6.79 -8.11 14.75
C ILE A 422 6.31 -8.69 16.08
N ASN A 423 6.86 -8.21 17.19
CA ASN A 423 6.45 -8.69 18.52
C ASN A 423 5.20 -7.96 19.04
N SER A 424 4.73 -8.31 20.24
CA SER A 424 3.52 -7.73 20.85
C SER A 424 3.64 -6.24 21.19
N LYS A 425 4.86 -5.68 21.23
CA LYS A 425 5.14 -4.26 21.38
C LYS A 425 5.40 -3.57 20.03
N PHE A 426 5.09 -4.25 18.93
CA PHE A 426 5.31 -3.76 17.57
C PHE A 426 6.77 -3.40 17.26
N HIS A 427 7.74 -4.00 17.94
CA HIS A 427 9.13 -3.95 17.53
C HIS A 427 9.36 -4.98 16.42
N ALA A 428 9.91 -4.52 15.29
CA ALA A 428 10.21 -5.34 14.12
C ALA A 428 11.68 -5.78 14.10
N GLU A 429 11.93 -7.02 13.69
CA GLU A 429 13.27 -7.59 13.54
C GLU A 429 13.32 -8.60 12.37
N VAL A 430 14.47 -8.70 11.71
CA VAL A 430 14.68 -9.72 10.66
C VAL A 430 14.91 -11.08 11.29
N ILE A 431 14.24 -12.10 10.74
CA ILE A 431 14.49 -13.50 11.06
C ILE A 431 15.69 -13.96 10.24
N TYR A 432 16.88 -13.94 10.84
CA TYR A 432 18.08 -14.52 10.21
C TYR A 432 17.93 -16.05 10.19
N LYS A 433 17.82 -16.65 9.00
CA LYS A 433 17.98 -18.10 8.86
C LYS A 433 19.42 -18.44 9.24
N LYS A 434 19.63 -19.21 10.31
CA LYS A 434 20.95 -19.77 10.63
C LYS A 434 21.44 -20.55 9.41
N THR A 435 22.49 -20.08 8.75
CA THR A 435 23.23 -20.89 7.80
C THR A 435 23.77 -22.08 8.58
N VAL A 436 23.26 -23.29 8.31
CA VAL A 436 23.89 -24.51 8.81
C VAL A 436 25.23 -24.58 8.09
N SER A 437 26.29 -24.15 8.77
CA SER A 437 27.65 -24.43 8.34
C SER A 437 27.79 -25.95 8.29
N LEU A 438 27.82 -26.50 7.09
CA LEU A 438 28.36 -27.82 6.85
C LEU A 438 29.82 -27.77 7.34
N GLN A 439 30.07 -28.28 8.54
CA GLN A 439 31.42 -28.59 8.96
C GLN A 439 31.96 -29.63 7.97
N PRO A 440 33.10 -29.39 7.31
CA PRO A 440 33.76 -30.43 6.55
C PRO A 440 34.17 -31.53 7.54
N LYS A 441 33.77 -32.77 7.24
CA LYS A 441 34.32 -33.95 7.89
C LYS A 441 35.76 -34.17 7.47
#